data_AF-A0A285UKQ2-F1
#
_entry.id   AF-A0A285UKQ2-F1
#
_cell.length_a   1.000
_cell.length_b   1.000
_cell.length_c   1.000
_cell.angle_alpha   90.00
_cell.angle_beta   90.00
_cell.angle_gamma   90.00
#
_symmetry.space_group_name_H-M   'P 1'
#
loop_
_entity.id
_entity.type
_entity.pdbx_description
1 polymer ?
#
loop_
_entity_poly.entity_id
_entity_poly.type
_entity_poly.pdbx_seq_one_letter_code
_entity_poly.pdbx_strand_id
1 'polypeptide(L)'
;MSASFASVVLGWFTIHTMASVHYAHMYWRPHGGRKLEPVQRGFDFPQTDSPGIYDFLYFGFVVGMTAQTSDVAITTTEMRKLNVVHAIVSFFFNTVLVAAAVNAAVALAS
;
A
#
# COMPACT_ATOMS: atom_id res chain seq x y z
N MET A 1 22.26 16.76 1.53
CA MET A 1 20.84 17.08 1.73
C MET A 1 19.94 16.54 0.61
N SER A 2 20.21 16.80 -0.69
CA SER A 2 19.39 16.26 -1.80
C SER A 2 19.30 14.71 -1.82
N ALA A 3 20.41 13.99 -1.68
CA ALA A 3 20.41 12.53 -1.64
C ALA A 3 19.57 11.95 -0.48
N SER A 4 19.59 12.62 0.68
CA SER A 4 18.79 12.22 1.85
C SER A 4 17.30 12.39 1.59
N PHE A 5 16.88 13.50 0.97
CA PHE A 5 15.48 13.71 0.60
C PHE A 5 15.01 12.67 -0.44
N ALA A 6 15.81 12.42 -1.47
CA ALA A 6 15.52 11.39 -2.47
C ALA A 6 15.36 9.99 -1.84
N SER A 7 16.19 9.64 -0.85
CA SER A 7 16.08 8.35 -0.15
C SER A 7 14.76 8.19 0.62
N VAL A 8 14.23 9.26 1.21
CA VAL A 8 12.92 9.22 1.90
C VAL A 8 11.80 8.96 0.90
N VAL A 9 11.80 9.67 -0.22
CA VAL A 9 10.80 9.48 -1.29
C VAL A 9 10.89 8.06 -1.88
N LEU A 10 12.10 7.58 -2.21
CA LEU A 10 12.29 6.24 -2.75
C LEU A 10 11.93 5.14 -1.74
N GLY A 11 12.21 5.37 -0.46
CA GLY A 11 11.80 4.47 0.63
C GLY A 11 10.28 4.36 0.73
N TRP A 12 9.57 5.48 0.59
CA TRP A 12 8.10 5.52 0.54
C TRP A 12 7.57 4.65 -0.60
N PHE A 13 8.04 4.88 -1.83
CA PHE A 13 7.65 4.09 -3.01
C PHE A 13 7.92 2.60 -2.81
N THR A 14 9.08 2.26 -2.24
CA THR A 14 9.51 0.88 -2.03
C THR A 14 8.57 0.16 -1.06
N ILE A 15 8.26 0.77 0.09
CA ILE A 15 7.39 0.17 1.10
C ILE A 15 6.00 -0.12 0.53
N HIS A 16 5.39 0.85 -0.17
CA HIS A 16 4.03 0.69 -0.70
C HIS A 16 4.00 -0.31 -1.87
N THR A 17 5.03 -0.32 -2.72
CA THR A 17 5.17 -1.34 -3.78
C THR A 17 5.32 -2.74 -3.19
N MET A 18 6.15 -2.90 -2.16
CA MET A 18 6.32 -4.20 -1.47
C MET A 18 5.02 -4.65 -0.82
N ALA A 19 4.26 -3.74 -0.20
CA ALA A 19 2.96 -4.06 0.37
C ALA A 19 1.96 -4.51 -0.70
N SER A 20 1.90 -3.82 -1.86
CA SER A 20 1.07 -4.21 -3.00
C SER A 20 1.42 -5.59 -3.54
N VAL A 21 2.71 -5.88 -3.72
CA VAL A 21 3.18 -7.21 -4.14
C VAL A 21 2.81 -8.26 -3.10
N HIS A 22 2.94 -7.95 -1.80
CA HIS A 22 2.54 -8.85 -0.73
C HIS A 22 1.03 -9.15 -0.73
N TYR A 23 0.19 -8.14 -0.99
CA TYR A 23 -1.25 -8.35 -1.19
C TYR A 23 -1.54 -9.25 -2.38
N ALA A 24 -0.89 -9.05 -3.52
CA ALA A 24 -1.03 -9.90 -4.69
C ALA A 24 -0.66 -11.35 -4.39
N HIS A 25 0.46 -11.57 -3.69
CA HIS A 25 0.89 -12.90 -3.26
C HIS A 25 -0.13 -13.58 -2.33
N MET A 26 -0.70 -12.83 -1.39
CA MET A 26 -1.70 -13.36 -0.46
C MET A 26 -3.02 -13.67 -1.18
N TYR A 27 -3.44 -12.82 -2.10
CA TYR A 27 -4.66 -13.00 -2.90
C TYR A 27 -4.57 -14.24 -3.81
N TRP A 28 -3.41 -14.45 -4.45
CA TRP A 28 -3.18 -15.56 -5.39
C TRP A 28 -2.59 -16.82 -4.75
N ARG A 29 -2.45 -16.86 -3.42
CA ARG A 29 -1.87 -18.02 -2.72
C ARG A 29 -2.71 -19.28 -2.98
N PRO A 30 -2.10 -20.44 -3.29
CA PRO A 30 -2.85 -21.70 -3.43
C PRO A 30 -3.48 -22.13 -2.10
N HIS A 31 -4.76 -22.52 -2.11
CA HIS A 31 -5.51 -22.95 -0.93
C HIS A 31 -5.73 -24.48 -0.90
N GLY A 32 -4.63 -25.24 -1.03
CA GLY A 32 -4.66 -26.70 -0.96
C GLY A 32 -5.54 -27.35 -2.03
N GLY A 33 -5.56 -26.79 -3.25
CA GLY A 33 -6.37 -27.28 -4.37
C GLY A 33 -7.83 -26.82 -4.38
N ARG A 34 -8.31 -26.11 -3.35
CA ARG A 34 -9.66 -25.50 -3.37
C ARG A 34 -9.69 -24.27 -4.27
N LYS A 35 -10.67 -24.23 -5.18
CA LYS A 35 -11.02 -23.02 -5.94
C LYS A 35 -11.80 -22.11 -4.99
N LEU A 36 -11.20 -20.97 -4.64
CA LEU A 36 -11.86 -19.94 -3.84
C LEU A 36 -12.63 -18.98 -4.73
N GLU A 37 -13.82 -18.58 -4.26
CA GLU A 37 -14.53 -17.43 -4.81
C GLU A 37 -13.74 -16.14 -4.54
N PRO A 38 -13.86 -15.09 -5.37
CA PRO A 38 -13.11 -13.84 -5.21
C PRO A 38 -13.21 -13.26 -3.78
N VAL A 39 -14.41 -13.24 -3.21
CA VAL A 39 -14.67 -12.77 -1.83
C VAL A 39 -13.85 -13.49 -0.77
N GLN A 40 -13.41 -14.73 -1.01
CA GLN A 40 -12.64 -15.52 -0.05
C GLN A 40 -11.12 -15.25 -0.15
N ARG A 41 -10.66 -14.50 -1.16
CA ARG A 41 -9.24 -14.24 -1.44
C ARG A 41 -8.70 -12.98 -0.76
N GLY A 42 -9.54 -12.25 -0.02
CA GLY A 42 -9.14 -11.14 0.84
C GLY A 42 -9.43 -9.74 0.31
N PHE A 43 -9.66 -9.62 -0.99
CA PHE A 43 -10.10 -8.38 -1.63
C PHE A 43 -11.28 -8.63 -2.57
N ASP A 44 -12.14 -7.63 -2.69
CA ASP A 44 -13.17 -7.53 -3.71
C ASP A 44 -12.89 -6.27 -4.54
N PHE A 45 -12.45 -6.49 -5.78
CA PHE A 45 -12.12 -5.43 -6.73
C PHE A 45 -13.33 -5.19 -7.64
N PRO A 46 -13.84 -3.95 -7.74
CA PRO A 46 -15.04 -3.67 -8.51
C PRO A 46 -14.85 -4.06 -9.98
N GLN A 47 -15.82 -4.82 -10.51
CA GLN A 47 -15.86 -5.23 -11.92
C GLN A 47 -14.58 -5.94 -12.42
N THR A 48 -13.82 -6.57 -11.52
CA THR A 48 -12.50 -7.14 -11.83
C THR A 48 -12.39 -8.58 -11.35
N ASP A 49 -12.69 -9.53 -12.23
CA ASP A 49 -12.66 -10.97 -11.91
C ASP A 49 -11.25 -11.54 -11.67
N SER A 50 -10.24 -10.92 -12.30
CA SER A 50 -8.84 -11.36 -12.25
C SER A 50 -7.92 -10.15 -12.06
N PRO A 51 -7.78 -9.63 -10.83
CA PRO A 51 -6.98 -8.45 -10.56
C PRO A 51 -5.50 -8.68 -10.89
N GLY A 52 -4.92 -7.71 -11.61
CA GLY A 52 -3.51 -7.64 -11.95
C GLY A 52 -2.72 -6.79 -10.97
N ILE A 53 -1.42 -6.61 -11.23
CA ILE A 53 -0.53 -5.88 -10.32
C ILE A 53 -0.96 -4.43 -10.09
N TYR A 54 -1.57 -3.78 -11.09
CA TYR A 54 -2.03 -2.40 -10.99
C TYR A 54 -3.18 -2.22 -10.00
N ASP A 55 -4.05 -3.22 -9.84
CA ASP A 55 -5.14 -3.17 -8.85
C ASP A 55 -4.59 -3.20 -7.42
N PHE A 56 -3.57 -4.01 -7.17
CA PHE A 56 -2.89 -4.06 -5.88
C PHE A 56 -2.02 -2.82 -5.63
N LEU A 57 -1.40 -2.26 -6.67
CA LEU A 57 -0.69 -0.97 -6.59
C LEU A 57 -1.66 0.15 -6.26
N TYR A 58 -2.81 0.22 -6.94
CA TYR A 58 -3.86 1.18 -6.63
C TYR A 58 -4.26 1.12 -5.15
N PHE A 59 -4.65 -0.06 -4.65
CA PHE A 59 -5.04 -0.21 -3.25
C PHE A 59 -3.88 0.14 -2.29
N GLY A 60 -2.68 -0.39 -2.54
CA GLY A 60 -1.53 -0.18 -1.66
C GLY A 60 -1.09 1.29 -1.59
N PHE A 61 -1.11 2.01 -2.70
CA PHE A 61 -0.77 3.43 -2.72
C PHE A 61 -1.88 4.31 -2.13
N VAL A 62 -3.16 3.95 -2.29
CA VAL A 62 -4.27 4.63 -1.58
C VAL A 62 -4.04 4.57 -0.07
N VAL A 63 -3.70 3.40 0.47
CA VAL A 63 -3.30 3.24 1.89
C VAL A 63 -2.01 4.01 2.20
N GLY A 64 -1.01 3.97 1.31
CA GLY A 64 0.27 4.67 1.47
C GLY A 64 0.14 6.19 1.55
N MET A 65 -0.75 6.76 0.76
CA MET A 65 -1.11 8.18 0.79
C MET A 65 -2.04 8.52 1.96
N THR A 66 -2.46 7.53 2.74
CA THR A 66 -3.50 7.67 3.79
C THR A 66 -4.83 8.22 3.25
N ALA A 67 -5.09 8.00 1.96
CA ALA A 67 -6.39 8.28 1.36
C ALA A 67 -7.35 7.15 1.75
N GLN A 68 -8.41 7.44 2.49
CA GLN A 68 -9.39 6.41 2.89
C GLN A 68 -10.37 6.00 1.78
N THR A 69 -10.27 6.60 0.59
CA THR A 69 -11.24 6.41 -0.49
C THR A 69 -10.74 5.38 -1.52
N SER A 70 -10.64 4.11 -1.13
CA SER A 70 -10.57 3.01 -2.10
C SER A 70 -11.98 2.49 -2.41
N ASP A 71 -12.24 2.15 -3.66
CA ASP A 71 -13.43 1.39 -4.08
C ASP A 71 -13.27 -0.13 -3.88
N VAL A 72 -12.07 -0.57 -3.48
CA VAL A 72 -11.73 -1.95 -3.16
C VAL A 72 -12.09 -2.30 -1.72
N ALA A 73 -12.85 -3.38 -1.52
CA ALA A 73 -13.22 -3.85 -0.19
C ALA A 73 -12.30 -4.97 0.32
N ILE A 74 -11.94 -4.92 1.60
CA ILE A 74 -11.18 -6.00 2.27
C ILE A 74 -12.16 -7.02 2.83
N THR A 75 -12.10 -8.26 2.35
CA THR A 75 -13.14 -9.26 2.62
C THR A 75 -12.76 -10.21 3.77
N THR A 76 -11.48 -10.50 3.97
CA THR A 76 -11.02 -11.46 5.00
C THR A 76 -10.31 -10.78 6.16
N THR A 77 -10.37 -11.42 7.34
CA THR A 77 -9.70 -10.92 8.54
C THR A 77 -8.18 -10.98 8.42
N GLU A 78 -7.62 -11.98 7.73
CA GLU A 78 -6.18 -12.05 7.49
C GLU A 78 -5.69 -10.87 6.64
N MET A 79 -6.44 -10.52 5.59
CA MET A 79 -6.10 -9.34 4.77
C MET A 79 -6.26 -8.04 5.55
N ARG A 80 -7.27 -7.94 6.44
CA ARG A 80 -7.42 -6.79 7.37
C ARG A 80 -6.22 -6.65 8.30
N LYS A 81 -5.69 -7.74 8.86
CA LYS A 81 -4.49 -7.68 9.73
C LYS A 81 -3.27 -7.13 8.98
N LEU A 82 -3.05 -7.57 7.74
CA LEU A 82 -1.98 -7.03 6.89
C LEU A 82 -2.20 -5.53 6.61
N ASN A 83 -3.44 -5.15 6.33
CA ASN A 83 -3.78 -3.76 6.07
C ASN A 83 -3.58 -2.85 7.28
N VAL A 84 -3.83 -3.33 8.50
CA VAL A 84 -3.54 -2.57 9.72
C VAL A 84 -2.05 -2.27 9.83
N VAL A 85 -1.18 -3.24 9.59
CA VAL A 85 0.28 -3.02 9.61
C VAL A 85 0.68 -2.00 8.56
N HIS A 86 0.19 -2.15 7.32
CA HIS A 86 0.47 -1.21 6.25
C HIS A 86 -0.01 0.20 6.60
N ALA A 87 -1.24 0.37 7.08
CA ALA A 87 -1.80 1.67 7.46
C ALA A 87 -1.02 2.37 8.58
N ILE A 88 -0.60 1.63 9.61
CA ILE A 88 0.22 2.17 10.71
C ILE A 88 1.56 2.68 10.16
N VAL A 89 2.23 1.87 9.33
CA VAL A 89 3.50 2.27 8.70
C VAL A 89 3.31 3.51 7.81
N SER A 90 2.27 3.53 6.99
CA SER A 90 1.94 4.67 6.11
C SER A 90 1.71 5.96 6.91
N PHE A 91 0.99 5.89 8.03
CA PHE A 91 0.73 7.06 8.87
C PHE A 91 2.02 7.71 9.40
N PHE A 92 2.93 6.90 9.96
CA PHE A 92 4.20 7.41 10.47
C PHE A 92 5.13 7.88 9.35
N PHE A 93 5.15 7.19 8.21
CA PHE A 93 5.97 7.60 7.08
C PHE A 93 5.54 8.97 6.54
N ASN A 94 4.23 9.22 6.40
CA ASN A 94 3.73 10.54 5.97
C ASN A 94 4.15 11.67 6.92
N THR A 95 4.19 11.40 8.23
CA THR A 95 4.69 12.38 9.22
C THR A 95 6.16 12.73 8.96
N VAL A 96 7.01 11.73 8.71
CA VAL A 96 8.43 11.92 8.37
C VAL A 96 8.59 12.66 7.04
N LEU A 97 7.75 12.33 6.05
CA LEU A 97 7.80 12.92 4.71
C LEU A 97 7.45 14.42 4.75
N VAL A 98 6.45 14.81 5.54
CA VAL A 98 6.11 16.21 5.80
C VAL A 98 7.27 16.94 6.48
N ALA A 99 7.85 16.37 7.54
CA ALA A 99 9.00 16.97 8.22
C ALA A 99 10.21 17.15 7.28
N ALA A 100 10.51 16.14 6.45
CA ALA A 100 11.56 16.19 5.45
C ALA A 100 11.29 17.26 4.38
N ALA A 101 10.04 17.41 3.94
CA ALA A 101 9.64 18.44 2.98
C ALA A 101 9.79 19.85 3.55
N VAL A 102 9.39 20.09 4.80
CA VAL A 102 9.60 21.37 5.50
C VAL A 102 11.09 21.69 5.60
N ASN A 103 11.91 20.73 6.04
CA ASN A 103 13.36 20.92 6.14
C ASN A 103 14.01 21.23 4.78
N ALA A 104 13.56 20.56 3.71
CA ALA A 104 14.02 20.82 2.36
C ALA A 104 13.63 22.23 1.88
N ALA A 105 12.39 22.67 2.16
CA ALA A 105 11.91 23.99 1.80
C ALA A 105 12.69 25.11 2.52
N VAL A 106 12.94 24.95 3.82
CA VAL A 106 13.76 25.89 4.61
C VAL A 106 15.18 25.99 4.03
N ALA A 107 15.80 24.85 3.70
CA ALA A 107 17.15 24.82 3.14
C ALA A 107 17.27 25.40 1.73
N LEU A 108 16.18 25.40 0.94
CA LEU A 108 16.14 26.02 -0.38
C LEU A 108 15.87 27.52 -0.33
N ALA A 109 15.24 28.01 0.74
CA ALA A 109 14.90 29.41 0.94
C ALA A 109 16.01 30.22 1.65
N SER A 110 16.97 29.53 2.27
CA SER A 110 18.17 30.11 2.91
C SER A 110 19.34 30.20 1.94
#